data_AF-A0A941LGX5-F1
#
_entry.id   AF-A0A941LGX5-F1
#
_cell.length_a   1.000
_cell.length_b   1.000
_cell.length_c   1.000
_cell.angle_alpha   90.00
_cell.angle_beta   90.00
_cell.angle_gamma   90.00
#
_symmetry.space_group_name_H-M   'P 1'
#
loop_
_entity.id
_entity.type
_entity.pdbx_description
1 polymer ?
#
loop_
_entity_poly.entity_id
_entity_poly.type
_entity_poly.pdbx_seq_one_letter_code
_entity_poly.pdbx_strand_id
1 'polypeptide(L)' 'MNEWKQRDPIATFQQTLRTAKLLHDEDWEQLDTSIAAEVTDAVAFAEAGPWESVEELTTDVYSRIVGDQQQAGS' A
#
# COMPACT_ATOMS: atom_id res chain seq x y z
N MET A 1 -11.65 -16.65 22.32
CA MET A 1 -11.65 -16.20 20.91
C MET A 1 -11.90 -14.69 20.91
N ASN A 2 -11.05 -13.89 20.24
CA ASN A 2 -10.98 -12.40 20.22
C ASN A 2 -10.04 -11.67 21.20
N GLU A 3 -9.27 -12.34 22.07
CA GLU A 3 -8.35 -11.64 23.00
C GLU A 3 -7.31 -10.77 22.27
N TRP A 4 -6.92 -11.14 21.05
CA TRP A 4 -6.01 -10.33 20.24
C TRP A 4 -6.64 -9.01 19.74
N LYS A 5 -7.96 -8.98 19.50
CA LYS A 5 -8.66 -7.75 19.08
C LYS A 5 -8.69 -6.70 20.18
N GLN A 6 -8.72 -7.13 21.45
CA GLN A 6 -8.59 -6.22 22.59
C GLN A 6 -7.21 -5.56 22.67
N ARG A 7 -6.20 -6.15 22.00
CA ARG A 7 -4.83 -5.64 21.92
C ARG A 7 -4.54 -4.95 20.58
N ASP A 8 -5.58 -4.60 19.82
CA ASP A 8 -5.43 -3.88 18.56
C ASP A 8 -4.70 -2.53 18.82
N PRO A 9 -3.51 -2.33 18.23
CA PRO A 9 -2.72 -1.12 18.43
C PRO A 9 -3.45 0.14 17.93
N ILE A 10 -4.28 0.03 16.90
CA ILE A 10 -5.03 1.18 16.36
C ILE A 10 -6.12 1.58 17.35
N ALA A 11 -6.93 0.63 17.81
CA ALA A 11 -8.00 0.90 18.76
C ALA A 11 -7.48 1.41 20.10
N THR A 12 -6.39 0.81 20.61
CA THR A 12 -5.79 1.22 21.89
C THR A 12 -5.18 2.62 21.80
N PHE A 13 -4.50 2.96 20.70
CA PHE A 13 -3.94 4.29 20.49
C PHE A 13 -5.03 5.36 20.31
N GLN A 14 -6.09 5.06 19.53
CA GLN A 14 -7.26 5.92 19.38
C GLN A 14 -7.87 6.28 20.75
N GLN A 15 -8.03 5.28 21.63
CA GLN A 15 -8.53 5.50 22.99
C GLN A 15 -7.60 6.39 23.82
N THR A 16 -6.28 6.20 23.72
CA THR A 16 -5.29 7.04 24.39
C THR A 16 -5.40 8.50 23.95
N LEU A 17 -5.52 8.75 22.63
CA LEU A 17 -5.63 10.11 22.08
C LEU A 17 -6.95 10.80 22.48
N ARG A 18 -8.07 10.07 22.46
CA ARG A 18 -9.36 10.58 22.96
C ARG A 18 -9.30 10.95 24.44
N THR A 19 -8.67 10.11 25.25
CA THR A 19 -8.49 10.36 26.69
C THR A 19 -7.65 11.62 26.93
N ALA A 20 -6.64 11.85 26.10
CA ALA A 20 -5.82 13.05 26.12
C ALA A 20 -6.49 14.29 25.50
N LYS A 21 -7.72 14.17 24.97
CA LYS A 21 -8.44 15.23 24.23
C LYS A 21 -7.68 15.73 22.99
N LEU A 22 -6.90 14.85 22.36
CA LEU A 22 -6.13 15.12 21.15
C LEU A 22 -6.80 14.60 19.88
N LEU A 23 -7.89 13.84 20.02
CA LEU A 23 -8.67 13.28 18.93
C LEU A 23 -10.15 13.39 19.28
N HIS A 24 -10.92 14.06 18.43
CA HIS A 24 -12.37 14.17 18.52
C HIS A 24 -13.04 13.28 17.47
N ASP A 25 -14.34 13.07 17.61
CA ASP A 25 -15.06 12.19 16.68
C ASP A 25 -15.14 12.78 15.27
N GLU A 26 -15.20 14.11 15.13
CA GLU A 26 -15.14 14.80 13.84
C GLU A 26 -13.78 14.58 13.14
N ASP A 27 -12.67 14.69 13.88
CA ASP A 27 -11.32 14.42 13.35
C ASP A 27 -11.23 12.98 12.81
N TRP A 28 -11.83 12.02 13.53
CA TRP A 28 -11.85 10.62 13.14
C TRP A 28 -12.72 10.36 11.91
N GLU A 29 -13.91 10.94 11.84
CA GLU A 29 -14.82 10.80 10.70
C GLU A 29 -14.23 11.43 9.43
N GLN A 30 -13.57 12.58 9.56
CA GLN A 30 -12.88 13.23 8.45
C GLN A 30 -11.72 12.36 7.93
N LEU A 31 -10.93 11.78 8.84
CA LEU A 31 -9.85 10.87 8.49
C LEU A 31 -10.38 9.63 7.76
N ASP A 32 -11.41 8.96 8.30
CA ASP A 32 -12.01 7.76 7.71
C ASP A 32 -12.56 8.05 6.30
N THR A 33 -13.26 9.17 6.14
CA THR A 33 -13.77 9.63 4.84
C THR A 33 -12.64 9.87 3.84
N SER A 34 -11.55 10.51 4.26
CA SER A 34 -10.41 10.79 3.37
C SER A 34 -9.69 9.51 2.92
N ILE A 35 -9.54 8.54 3.82
CA ILE A 35 -8.94 7.24 3.51
C ILE A 35 -9.83 6.45 2.55
N ALA A 36 -11.14 6.44 2.79
CA ALA A 36 -12.08 5.75 1.92
C ALA A 36 -12.05 6.31 0.49
N ALA A 37 -11.93 7.63 0.34
CA ALA A 37 -11.76 8.27 -0.96
C ALA A 37 -10.44 7.85 -1.64
N GLU A 38 -9.31 7.90 -0.92
CA GLU A 38 -8.00 7.50 -1.46
C GLU A 38 -7.98 6.03 -1.92
N VAL A 39 -8.56 5.13 -1.12
CA VAL A 39 -8.67 3.71 -1.48
C VAL A 39 -9.55 3.53 -2.71
N THR A 40 -10.67 4.26 -2.80
CA THR A 40 -11.56 4.22 -3.97
C THR A 40 -10.83 4.66 -5.23
N ASP A 41 -10.08 5.75 -5.16
CA ASP A 41 -9.30 6.28 -6.29
C ASP A 41 -8.20 5.31 -6.71
N ALA A 42 -7.50 4.68 -5.76
CA ALA A 42 -6.47 3.68 -6.03
C ALA A 42 -7.02 2.43 -6.71
N VAL A 43 -8.20 1.96 -6.28
CA VAL A 43 -8.91 0.84 -6.91
C VAL A 43 -9.33 1.22 -8.33
N ALA A 44 -9.95 2.38 -8.52
CA ALA A 44 -10.38 2.84 -9.84
C ALA A 44 -9.19 2.98 -10.81
N PHE A 45 -8.04 3.46 -10.32
CA PHE A 45 -6.80 3.51 -11.11
C PHE A 45 -6.32 2.11 -11.52
N ALA A 46 -6.31 1.15 -10.59
CA ALA A 46 -5.89 -0.22 -10.88
C ALA A 46 -6.83 -0.91 -11.88
N GLU A 47 -8.14 -0.70 -11.74
CA GLU A 47 -9.16 -1.25 -12.65
C GLU A 47 -9.11 -0.62 -14.06
N ALA A 48 -8.72 0.65 -14.16
CA ALA A 48 -8.51 1.34 -15.42
C ALA A 48 -7.17 0.98 -16.09
N GLY A 49 -6.30 0.25 -15.39
CA GLY A 49 -5.02 -0.21 -15.91
C GLY A 49 -5.18 -1.08 -17.17
N PRO A 50 -4.35 -0.88 -18.20
CA PRO A 50 -4.38 -1.75 -19.37
C PRO A 50 -3.92 -3.15 -18.99
N TRP A 51 -4.43 -4.16 -19.72
CA TRP A 51 -3.88 -5.50 -19.65
C TRP A 51 -2.49 -5.51 -20.27
N GLU A 52 -1.54 -6.17 -19.59
CA GLU A 52 -0.20 -6.43 -20.13
C GLU A 52 -0.30 -7.34 -21.37
N SER A 53 0.65 -7.19 -22.29
CA SER A 53 0.64 -7.96 -23.52
C SER A 53 1.05 -9.41 -23.27
N VAL A 54 0.55 -10.36 -24.07
CA VAL A 54 0.90 -11.78 -23.92
C VAL A 54 2.40 -12.00 -24.15
N GLU A 55 3.03 -11.17 -24.98
CA GLU A 55 4.45 -11.18 -25.26
C GLU A 55 5.30 -10.84 -24.03
N GLU A 56 4.76 -10.08 -23.06
CA GLU A 56 5.45 -9.72 -21.82
C GLU A 56 5.34 -10.78 -20.73
N LEU A 57 4.60 -11.88 -20.95
CA LEU A 57 4.34 -12.92 -19.94
C LEU A 57 5.60 -13.56 -19.34
N THR A 58 6.70 -13.66 -20.10
CA THR A 58 7.96 -14.25 -19.64
C THR A 58 9.00 -13.21 -19.21
N THR A 59 8.64 -11.93 -19.22
CA THR A 59 9.48 -10.85 -18.71
C THR A 59 9.80 -11.11 -17.23
N ASP A 60 11.02 -10.74 -16.81
CA ASP A 60 11.53 -10.88 -15.43
C ASP A 60 11.73 -12.30 -14.88
N VAL A 61 11.55 -13.36 -15.68
CA VAL A 61 11.85 -14.75 -15.28
C VAL A 61 13.35 -14.95 -15.01
N TYR A 62 14.21 -14.29 -15.80
CA TYR A 62 15.66 -14.26 -15.59
C TYR A 62 16.11 -12.81 -15.41
N SER A 63 16.98 -12.57 -14.43
CA SER A 63 17.66 -11.29 -14.33
C SER A 63 18.72 -11.15 -15.43
N ARG A 64 18.90 -9.94 -15.96
CA ARG A 64 20.06 -9.65 -16.80
C ARG A 64 21.31 -9.76 -15.94
N ILE A 65 22.22 -10.67 -16.32
CA ILE A 65 23.60 -10.60 -15.86
C ILE A 65 24.20 -9.34 -16.49
N VAL A 66 24.32 -8.27 -15.72
CA VAL A 66 25.11 -7.11 -16.12
C VAL A 66 26.58 -7.46 -15.85
N GLY A 67 27.19 -8.15 -16.81
CA GLY A 67 28.63 -8.42 -16.83
C GLY A 67 29.29 -7.51 -17.86
N ASP A 68 30.24 -6.70 -17.43
CA ASP A 68 31.14 -5.90 -18.29
C ASP A 68 31.62 -6.71 -19.49
N GLN A 69 31.26 -6.31 -20.71
CA GLN A 69 31.86 -6.80 -21.96
C GLN A 69 31.95 -5.67 -23.00
N GLN A 70 33.03 -4.88 -22.90
CA GLN A 70 33.68 -4.09 -23.95
C GLN A 70 35.02 -3.64 -23.34
N GLN A 71 36.24 -3.99 -23.76
CA GLN A 71 36.75 -4.58 -24.99
C GLN A 71 38.06 -5.33 -24.66
N ALA A 72 38.24 -6.56 -25.13
CA ALA A 72 39.55 -7.15 -25.36
C ALA A 72 39.50 -7.85 -26.72
N GLY A 73 40.05 -7.19 -27.73
CA GLY A 73 40.02 -7.67 -29.10
C GLY A 73 40.49 -6.63 -30.12
N SER A 74 41.74 -6.16 -29.97
CA SER A 74 42.64 -5.92 -31.10
C SER A 74 44.04 -6.34 -30.72
#